data_AF-A0ABD0K8K3-F1
#
_entry.id   AF-A0ABD0K8K3-F1
#
_cell.length_a   1.000
_cell.length_b   1.000
_cell.length_c   1.000
_cell.angle_alpha   90.00
_cell.angle_beta   90.00
_cell.angle_gamma   90.00
#
_symmetry.space_group_name_H-M   'P 1'
#
loop_
_entity.id
_entity.type
_entity.pdbx_description
1 polymer ?
#
loop_
_entity_poly.entity_id
_entity_poly.type
_entity_poly.pdbx_seq_one_letter_code
_entity_poly.pdbx_strand_id
1 'polypeptide(L)'
;MCPVQTTGNIITFAKKTEQELTRFLRLNNDLTGQATVFTNQIVSEDPFKTESTKECTVTCGAHRAFDVDACRQLFVVLEEAQAPDLQRTVRLYRRPQPDAIATYSPPVAPFQPSDVCFYTLGGHEVLLVADELNDAIHVVNVQDGRLSFARYLAPGCPLLVQPTALNTDTRGRLWVACRGGTILNCKPIA
;
A
#
# COMPACT_ATOMS: atom_id res chain seq x y z
N MET A 1 7.31 -27.06 -26.53
CA MET A 1 8.29 -26.12 -25.95
C MET A 1 7.95 -24.73 -26.47
N CYS A 2 7.41 -23.86 -25.63
CA CYS A 2 7.24 -22.44 -25.93
C CYS A 2 8.30 -21.66 -25.13
N PRO A 3 8.98 -20.67 -25.72
CA PRO A 3 10.02 -19.92 -25.02
C PRO A 3 9.37 -18.98 -24.00
N VAL A 4 9.78 -19.07 -22.75
CA VAL A 4 9.46 -18.07 -21.72
C VAL A 4 10.44 -16.92 -21.92
N GLN A 5 9.96 -15.79 -22.44
CA GLN A 5 10.69 -14.53 -22.43
C GLN A 5 10.53 -13.88 -21.06
N THR A 6 11.60 -13.87 -20.27
CA THR A 6 11.75 -13.07 -19.06
C THR A 6 12.14 -11.65 -19.43
N THR A 7 11.21 -10.70 -19.36
CA THR A 7 11.51 -9.26 -19.35
C THR A 7 10.61 -8.57 -18.34
N GLY A 8 11.20 -8.15 -17.21
CA GLY A 8 10.53 -7.43 -16.12
C GLY A 8 10.97 -7.96 -14.77
N ASN A 9 11.37 -7.07 -13.86
CA ASN A 9 11.66 -7.43 -12.47
C ASN A 9 10.37 -7.88 -11.80
N ILE A 10 10.17 -9.20 -11.74
CA ILE A 10 9.02 -9.82 -11.07
C ILE A 10 9.27 -9.75 -9.56
N ILE A 11 8.46 -8.98 -8.83
CA ILE A 11 8.54 -8.95 -7.37
C ILE A 11 7.29 -9.57 -6.75
N THR A 12 7.48 -10.75 -6.16
CA THR A 12 6.46 -11.48 -5.39
C THR A 12 6.54 -11.05 -3.93
N PHE A 13 5.44 -10.55 -3.36
CA PHE A 13 5.41 -10.13 -1.94
C PHE A 13 4.34 -10.89 -1.16
N ALA A 14 4.77 -11.83 -0.32
CA ALA A 14 3.95 -12.38 0.77
C ALA A 14 4.05 -11.46 2.00
N LYS A 15 3.07 -11.56 2.90
CA LYS A 15 2.91 -10.73 4.12
C LYS A 15 4.24 -10.63 4.88
N LYS A 16 4.81 -9.43 4.96
CA LYS A 16 6.17 -9.16 5.47
C LYS A 16 6.33 -9.66 6.91
N THR A 17 7.20 -10.64 7.09
CA THR A 17 7.81 -10.97 8.38
C THR A 17 8.84 -9.90 8.77
N GLU A 18 9.19 -9.82 10.05
CA GLU A 18 10.11 -8.81 10.62
C GLU A 18 11.50 -8.80 9.93
N GLN A 19 11.94 -9.92 9.37
CA GLN A 19 13.17 -10.03 8.57
C GLN A 19 13.05 -9.47 7.14
N GLU A 20 11.84 -9.42 6.58
CA GLU A 20 11.57 -8.88 5.24
C GLU A 20 11.53 -7.34 5.24
N LEU A 21 11.28 -6.71 6.39
CA LEU A 21 11.38 -5.25 6.58
C LEU A 21 12.79 -4.72 6.31
N THR A 22 13.84 -5.41 6.79
CA THR A 22 15.24 -4.99 6.56
C THR A 22 15.67 -5.17 5.10
N ARG A 23 15.08 -6.15 4.39
CA ARG A 23 15.36 -6.40 2.96
C ARG A 23 14.60 -5.43 2.06
N PHE A 24 13.37 -5.08 2.42
CA PHE A 24 12.55 -4.10 1.69
C PHE A 24 13.16 -2.68 1.74
N LEU A 25 13.73 -2.27 2.89
CA LEU A 25 14.42 -0.99 3.01
C LEU A 25 15.70 -0.88 2.13
N ARG A 26 16.29 -1.99 1.68
CA ARG A 26 17.47 -1.99 0.79
C ARG A 26 17.13 -2.02 -0.71
N LEU A 27 15.94 -2.47 -1.09
CA LEU A 27 15.53 -2.63 -2.50
C LEU A 27 14.96 -1.35 -3.13
N ASN A 28 14.63 -0.33 -2.33
CA ASN A 28 13.97 0.89 -2.77
C ASN A 28 14.84 1.89 -3.57
N ASN A 29 16.06 1.51 -3.99
CA ASN A 29 16.94 2.39 -4.76
C ASN A 29 16.97 2.14 -6.27
N ASP A 30 16.32 1.09 -6.82
CA ASP A 30 16.52 0.69 -8.23
C ASP A 30 15.26 0.29 -9.03
N LEU A 31 14.05 0.64 -8.60
CA LEU A 31 12.82 0.13 -9.26
C LEU A 31 12.20 1.10 -10.27
N THR A 32 12.76 1.15 -11.47
CA THR A 32 11.98 1.40 -12.69
C THR A 32 11.36 0.07 -13.14
N GLY A 33 10.10 -0.19 -12.81
CA GLY A 33 9.49 -1.47 -13.21
C GLY A 33 8.04 -1.67 -12.81
N GLN A 34 7.31 -2.36 -13.69
CA GLN A 34 5.97 -2.90 -13.48
C GLN A 34 5.93 -3.70 -12.17
N ALA A 35 4.94 -3.47 -11.30
CA ALA A 35 4.67 -4.40 -10.22
C ALA A 35 3.90 -5.61 -10.77
N THR A 36 4.12 -6.80 -10.23
CA THR A 36 3.26 -7.96 -10.48
C THR A 36 2.81 -8.48 -9.13
N VAL A 37 1.51 -8.36 -8.83
CA VAL A 37 0.95 -8.78 -7.55
C VAL A 37 0.51 -10.24 -7.66
N PHE A 38 1.30 -11.16 -7.11
CA PHE A 38 0.96 -12.59 -7.07
C PHE A 38 0.06 -12.89 -5.88
N THR A 39 -1.07 -13.52 -6.13
CA THR A 39 -1.98 -13.90 -5.04
C THR A 39 -2.40 -15.34 -5.20
N ASN A 40 -2.01 -16.17 -4.23
CA ASN A 40 -2.49 -17.54 -4.15
C ASN A 40 -3.97 -17.52 -3.73
N GLN A 41 -4.86 -17.77 -4.69
CA GLN A 41 -6.25 -18.05 -4.39
C GLN A 41 -6.38 -19.56 -4.22
N ILE A 42 -6.51 -20.04 -2.98
CA ILE A 42 -6.81 -21.44 -2.71
C ILE A 42 -8.30 -21.62 -2.96
N VAL A 43 -8.66 -22.20 -4.10
CA VAL A 43 -10.03 -22.66 -4.39
C VAL A 43 -10.00 -24.17 -4.26
N SER A 44 -10.38 -24.69 -3.10
CA SER A 44 -10.57 -26.13 -2.89
C SER A 44 -12.04 -26.40 -2.61
N GLU A 45 -12.74 -27.00 -3.58
CA GLU A 45 -14.00 -27.71 -3.33
C GLU A 45 -13.82 -29.23 -3.47
N ASP A 46 -12.60 -29.69 -3.79
CA ASP A 46 -12.29 -31.11 -4.03
C ASP A 46 -10.86 -31.40 -3.56
N PRO A 47 -10.64 -32.28 -2.57
CA PRO A 47 -9.32 -32.60 -2.03
C PRO A 47 -8.41 -33.35 -3.02
N PHE A 48 -8.92 -33.70 -4.21
CA PHE A 48 -8.17 -34.45 -5.23
C PHE A 48 -7.91 -33.68 -6.54
N LYS A 49 -8.33 -32.42 -6.66
CA LYS A 49 -8.02 -31.59 -7.85
C LYS A 49 -6.76 -30.76 -7.65
N THR A 50 -5.89 -30.79 -8.66
CA THR A 50 -4.71 -29.93 -8.77
C THR A 50 -5.10 -28.46 -8.60
N GLU A 51 -4.44 -27.81 -7.65
CA GLU A 51 -4.62 -26.39 -7.33
C GLU A 51 -4.36 -25.54 -8.59
N SER A 52 -5.35 -24.77 -9.04
CA SER A 52 -5.13 -23.78 -10.10
C SER A 52 -4.92 -22.41 -9.47
N THR A 53 -3.66 -21.95 -9.41
CA THR A 53 -3.34 -20.57 -9.07
C THR A 53 -3.81 -19.65 -10.20
N LYS A 54 -4.80 -18.79 -9.94
CA LYS A 54 -5.15 -17.71 -10.86
C LYS A 54 -4.23 -16.52 -10.61
N GLU A 55 -3.36 -16.27 -11.58
CA GLU A 55 -2.48 -15.11 -11.61
C GLU A 55 -3.25 -13.89 -12.11
N CYS A 56 -3.15 -12.77 -11.40
CA CYS A 56 -3.70 -11.49 -11.82
C CYS A 56 -2.55 -10.50 -11.88
N THR A 57 -2.11 -10.16 -13.09
CA THR A 57 -1.05 -9.18 -13.30
C THR A 57 -1.68 -7.80 -13.44
N VAL A 58 -1.26 -6.88 -12.58
CA VAL A 58 -1.70 -5.49 -12.63
C VAL A 58 -0.50 -4.65 -12.99
N THR A 59 -0.55 -4.02 -14.14
CA THR A 59 0.52 -3.13 -14.60
C THR A 59 0.31 -1.75 -13.98
N CYS A 60 1.15 -1.38 -13.02
CA CYS A 60 1.20 -0.03 -12.46
C CYS A 60 2.46 0.72 -12.91
N GLY A 61 2.49 2.03 -12.67
CA GLY A 61 3.70 2.84 -12.86
C GLY A 61 4.84 2.42 -11.92
N ALA A 62 5.95 3.18 -11.94
CA ALA A 62 6.98 3.07 -10.90
C ALA A 62 6.29 3.22 -9.54
N HIS A 63 6.46 2.24 -8.65
CA HIS A 63 5.73 2.17 -7.39
C HIS A 63 6.66 2.43 -6.23
N ARG A 64 6.18 3.17 -5.24
CA ARG A 64 6.93 3.52 -4.03
C ARG A 64 6.46 2.71 -2.82
N ALA A 65 5.16 2.45 -2.75
CA ALA A 65 4.54 1.67 -1.70
C ALA A 65 3.28 0.99 -2.21
N PHE A 66 2.86 -0.08 -1.53
CA PHE A 66 1.58 -0.74 -1.77
C PHE A 66 1.11 -1.41 -0.48
N ASP A 67 -0.20 -1.62 -0.39
CA ASP A 67 -0.77 -2.47 0.65
C ASP A 67 -2.04 -3.17 0.15
N VAL A 68 -2.47 -4.21 0.86
CA VAL A 68 -3.62 -5.05 0.52
C VAL A 68 -4.59 -5.06 1.69
N ASP A 69 -5.89 -4.98 1.39
CA ASP A 69 -6.94 -5.06 2.40
C ASP A 69 -6.98 -6.42 3.11
N ALA A 70 -7.62 -6.48 4.27
CA ALA A 70 -7.73 -7.70 5.06
C ALA A 70 -8.38 -8.87 4.28
N CYS A 71 -9.34 -8.55 3.41
CA CYS A 71 -10.07 -9.51 2.58
C CYS A 71 -9.33 -9.92 1.30
N ARG A 72 -8.17 -9.29 1.01
CA ARG A 72 -7.37 -9.49 -0.21
C ARG A 72 -8.15 -9.28 -1.50
N GLN A 73 -9.14 -8.40 -1.50
CA GLN A 73 -9.93 -8.00 -2.66
C GLN A 73 -9.47 -6.67 -3.24
N LEU A 74 -9.00 -5.78 -2.38
CA LEU A 74 -8.52 -4.46 -2.74
C LEU A 74 -7.03 -4.36 -2.49
N PHE A 75 -6.36 -3.59 -3.33
CA PHE A 75 -4.99 -3.19 -3.06
C PHE A 75 -4.80 -1.75 -3.49
N VAL A 76 -3.95 -1.07 -2.77
CA VAL A 76 -3.59 0.32 -3.01
C VAL A 76 -2.15 0.36 -3.50
N VAL A 77 -1.89 1.20 -4.48
CA VAL A 77 -0.54 1.46 -4.99
C VAL A 77 -0.27 2.96 -4.89
N LEU A 78 0.85 3.31 -4.27
CA LEU A 78 1.44 4.63 -4.35
C LEU A 78 2.40 4.65 -5.54
N GLU A 79 1.99 5.33 -6.60
CA GLU A 79 2.78 5.48 -7.82
C GLU A 79 3.65 6.73 -7.74
N GLU A 80 4.92 6.58 -8.11
CA GLU A 80 5.88 7.67 -8.27
C GLU A 80 5.51 8.51 -9.50
N ALA A 81 5.81 9.80 -9.44
CA ALA A 81 5.60 10.70 -10.56
C ALA A 81 6.48 10.31 -11.75
N GLN A 82 5.89 10.15 -12.94
CA GLN A 82 6.64 9.82 -14.15
C GLN A 82 7.41 11.02 -14.73
N ALA A 83 7.09 12.23 -14.30
CA ALA A 83 7.72 13.47 -14.71
C ALA A 83 7.89 14.40 -13.50
N PRO A 84 8.91 15.27 -13.47
CA PRO A 84 9.23 16.11 -12.30
C PRO A 84 8.14 17.13 -11.94
N ASP A 85 7.21 17.41 -12.85
CA ASP A 85 6.03 18.27 -12.67
C ASP A 85 4.77 17.50 -12.24
N LEU A 86 4.80 16.17 -12.28
CA LEU A 86 3.71 15.33 -11.79
C LEU A 86 3.86 15.05 -10.30
N GLN A 87 2.73 14.91 -9.59
CA GLN A 87 2.73 14.48 -8.20
C GLN A 87 2.54 12.97 -8.11
N ARG A 88 3.07 12.37 -7.04
CA ARG A 88 2.80 10.98 -6.69
C ARG A 88 1.30 10.77 -6.54
N THR A 89 0.80 9.62 -6.96
CA THR A 89 -0.64 9.31 -6.91
C THR A 89 -0.92 8.06 -6.09
N VAL A 90 -2.01 8.09 -5.33
CA VAL A 90 -2.51 6.91 -4.60
C VAL A 90 -3.69 6.35 -5.36
N ARG A 91 -3.57 5.11 -5.84
CA ARG A 91 -4.57 4.45 -6.67
C ARG A 91 -5.08 3.19 -6.01
N LEU A 92 -6.40 3.01 -6.06
CA LEU A 92 -7.09 1.82 -5.58
C LEU A 92 -7.40 0.91 -6.75
N TYR A 93 -7.16 -0.38 -6.56
CA TYR A 93 -7.48 -1.42 -7.50
C TYR A 93 -8.34 -2.49 -6.80
N ARG A 94 -9.09 -3.24 -7.60
CA ARG A 94 -9.92 -4.35 -7.14
C ARG A 94 -9.63 -5.58 -7.97
N ARG A 95 -9.51 -6.75 -7.35
CA ARG A 95 -9.35 -7.99 -8.11
C ARG A 95 -10.66 -8.41 -8.81
N PRO A 96 -10.57 -9.04 -9.99
CA PRO A 96 -9.37 -9.25 -10.82
C PRO A 96 -9.15 -8.11 -11.83
N GLN A 97 -9.69 -6.92 -11.58
CA GLN A 97 -9.70 -5.81 -12.53
C GLN A 97 -8.27 -5.26 -12.69
N PRO A 98 -7.76 -5.15 -13.92
CA PRO A 98 -6.41 -4.65 -14.16
C PRO A 98 -6.30 -3.13 -13.98
N ASP A 99 -7.42 -2.41 -14.18
CA ASP A 99 -7.46 -0.96 -14.12
C ASP A 99 -7.73 -0.45 -12.70
N ALA A 100 -7.20 0.74 -12.40
CA ALA A 100 -7.49 1.41 -11.15
C ALA A 100 -8.99 1.79 -11.09
N ILE A 101 -9.64 1.48 -9.98
CA ILE A 101 -11.05 1.80 -9.76
C ILE A 101 -11.26 3.17 -9.11
N ALA A 102 -10.23 3.71 -8.47
CA ALA A 102 -10.22 5.08 -7.96
C ALA A 102 -8.80 5.63 -7.82
N THR A 103 -8.70 6.96 -7.89
CA THR A 103 -7.50 7.73 -7.55
C THR A 103 -7.84 8.64 -6.39
N TYR A 104 -6.98 8.70 -5.38
CA TYR A 104 -7.20 9.54 -4.22
C TYR A 104 -7.00 11.01 -4.56
N SER A 105 -7.97 11.84 -4.21
CA SER A 105 -7.87 13.30 -4.28
C SER A 105 -7.66 13.86 -2.87
N PRO A 106 -6.46 14.35 -2.53
CA PRO A 106 -6.18 14.90 -1.20
C PRO A 106 -6.98 16.19 -0.98
N PRO A 107 -7.38 16.50 0.28
CA PRO A 107 -8.12 17.74 0.58
C PRO A 107 -7.24 19.00 0.55
N VAL A 108 -5.93 18.85 0.57
CA VAL A 108 -4.94 19.95 0.62
C VAL A 108 -3.88 19.69 -0.45
N ALA A 109 -3.44 20.78 -1.09
CA ALA A 109 -2.29 20.81 -1.99
C ALA A 109 -1.28 21.86 -1.49
N PRO A 110 0.04 21.65 -1.68
CA PRO A 110 0.67 20.47 -2.31
C PRO A 110 0.54 19.21 -1.45
N PHE A 111 0.53 18.05 -2.09
CA PHE A 111 0.38 16.73 -1.45
C PHE A 111 1.58 15.85 -1.83
N GLN A 112 2.25 15.24 -0.85
CA GLN A 112 3.42 14.40 -1.10
C GLN A 112 3.31 13.07 -0.35
N PRO A 113 2.54 12.11 -0.88
CA PRO A 113 2.39 10.83 -0.25
C PRO A 113 3.72 10.06 -0.24
N SER A 114 4.05 9.45 0.90
CA SER A 114 5.29 8.70 1.10
C SER A 114 5.04 7.21 1.31
N ASP A 115 3.92 6.84 1.92
CA ASP A 115 3.52 5.46 2.18
C ASP A 115 2.00 5.31 2.32
N VAL A 116 1.51 4.08 2.19
CA VAL A 116 0.09 3.71 2.28
C VAL A 116 -0.07 2.43 3.12
N CYS A 117 -1.11 2.36 3.95
CA CYS A 117 -1.37 1.17 4.77
C CYS A 117 -2.87 1.00 5.08
N PHE A 118 -3.41 -0.19 4.84
CA PHE A 118 -4.72 -0.57 5.35
C PHE A 118 -4.66 -0.80 6.84
N TYR A 119 -5.56 -0.18 7.58
CA TYR A 119 -5.56 -0.19 9.04
C TYR A 119 -6.97 -0.35 9.60
N THR A 120 -7.12 -1.09 10.70
CA THR A 120 -8.39 -1.18 11.42
C THR A 120 -8.47 -0.07 12.48
N LEU A 121 -9.46 0.81 12.34
CA LEU A 121 -9.71 1.94 13.24
C LEU A 121 -11.16 1.88 13.72
N GLY A 122 -11.38 1.68 15.03
CA GLY A 122 -12.74 1.58 15.59
C GLY A 122 -13.56 0.44 14.98
N GLY A 123 -12.93 -0.71 14.73
CA GLY A 123 -13.58 -1.88 14.12
C GLY A 123 -13.82 -1.80 12.60
N HIS A 124 -13.42 -0.71 11.95
CA HIS A 124 -13.58 -0.52 10.51
C HIS A 124 -12.22 -0.41 9.82
N GLU A 125 -12.09 -1.06 8.66
CA GLU A 125 -10.90 -0.92 7.84
C GLU A 125 -10.92 0.42 7.09
N VAL A 126 -9.79 1.12 7.17
CA VAL A 126 -9.54 2.40 6.50
C VAL A 126 -8.21 2.33 5.78
N LEU A 127 -8.02 3.18 4.78
CA LEU A 127 -6.73 3.41 4.18
C LEU A 127 -6.03 4.59 4.88
N LEU A 128 -4.82 4.37 5.35
CA LEU A 128 -3.93 5.42 5.82
C LEU A 128 -3.00 5.83 4.69
N VAL A 129 -2.80 7.14 4.52
CA VAL A 129 -1.84 7.71 3.58
C VAL A 129 -0.94 8.67 4.34
N ALA A 130 0.36 8.37 4.40
CA ALA A 130 1.34 9.27 4.97
C ALA A 130 1.65 10.39 3.97
N ASP A 131 1.48 11.64 4.39
CA ASP A 131 1.83 12.84 3.63
C ASP A 131 3.07 13.47 4.25
N GLU A 132 4.20 13.27 3.57
CA GLU A 132 5.51 13.68 4.04
C GLU A 132 5.66 15.20 4.05
N LEU A 133 4.97 15.92 3.17
CA LEU A 133 5.13 17.37 3.04
C LEU A 133 4.31 18.14 4.08
N ASN A 134 3.17 17.59 4.50
CA ASN A 134 2.25 18.25 5.41
C ASN A 134 2.27 17.69 6.83
N ASP A 135 3.29 16.91 7.20
CA ASP A 135 3.45 16.33 8.55
C ASP A 135 2.19 15.58 9.03
N ALA A 136 1.52 14.87 8.10
CA ALA A 136 0.18 14.36 8.33
C ALA A 136 0.00 12.92 7.88
N ILE A 137 -0.96 12.24 8.49
CA ILE A 137 -1.48 10.96 8.00
C ILE A 137 -2.96 11.15 7.73
N HIS A 138 -3.36 10.90 6.49
CA HIS A 138 -4.75 10.99 6.06
C HIS A 138 -5.44 9.67 6.39
N VAL A 139 -6.59 9.74 7.05
CA VAL A 139 -7.54 8.64 7.18
C VAL A 139 -8.49 8.73 5.99
N VAL A 140 -8.46 7.72 5.14
CA VAL A 140 -9.21 7.64 3.89
C VAL A 140 -10.22 6.49 3.99
N ASN A 141 -11.50 6.82 3.82
CA ASN A 141 -12.55 5.82 3.73
C ASN A 141 -12.49 5.14 2.36
N VAL A 142 -12.60 3.81 2.37
CA VAL A 142 -12.68 2.99 1.18
C VAL A 142 -14.08 2.36 1.14
N GLN A 143 -14.98 2.95 0.34
CA GLN A 143 -16.38 2.51 0.23
C GLN A 143 -16.81 2.48 -1.22
N ASP A 144 -17.47 1.40 -1.64
CA ASP A 144 -18.00 1.23 -3.00
C ASP A 144 -16.97 1.50 -4.11
N GLY A 145 -15.69 1.19 -3.84
CA GLY A 145 -14.60 1.44 -4.78
C GLY A 145 -14.19 2.90 -4.92
N ARG A 146 -14.56 3.77 -3.97
CA ARG A 146 -14.18 5.17 -3.91
C ARG A 146 -13.25 5.43 -2.73
N LEU A 147 -12.39 6.44 -2.88
CA LEU A 147 -11.52 6.95 -1.84
C LEU A 147 -12.00 8.35 -1.41
N SER A 148 -12.26 8.54 -0.13
CA SER A 148 -12.67 9.85 0.40
C SER A 148 -11.92 10.19 1.69
N PHE A 149 -11.43 11.42 1.81
CA PHE A 149 -10.80 11.89 3.04
C PHE A 149 -11.83 11.93 4.17
N ALA A 150 -11.50 11.32 5.30
CA ALA A 150 -12.32 11.37 6.51
C ALA A 150 -11.79 12.40 7.50
N ARG A 151 -10.50 12.30 7.85
CA ARG A 151 -9.83 13.14 8.85
C ARG A 151 -8.31 12.92 8.84
N TYR A 152 -7.59 13.76 9.57
CA TYR A 152 -6.19 13.49 9.91
C TYR A 152 -6.09 12.55 11.11
N LEU A 153 -5.12 11.65 11.10
CA LEU A 153 -4.75 10.83 12.26
C LEU A 153 -3.86 11.67 13.19
N ALA A 154 -4.20 11.68 14.48
CA ALA A 154 -3.46 12.42 15.52
C ALA A 154 -3.15 13.89 15.15
N PRO A 155 -4.17 14.71 14.79
CA PRO A 155 -3.94 16.08 14.39
C PRO A 155 -3.24 16.87 15.51
N GLY A 156 -2.19 17.62 15.15
CA GLY A 156 -1.40 18.42 16.08
C GLY A 156 -0.39 17.63 16.92
N CYS A 157 -0.12 16.36 16.62
CA CYS A 157 0.96 15.61 17.26
C CYS A 157 2.33 16.19 16.85
N PRO A 158 3.11 16.79 17.78
CA PRO A 158 4.37 17.45 17.43
C PRO A 158 5.49 16.47 17.05
N LEU A 159 5.30 15.17 17.31
CA LEU A 159 6.27 14.13 16.97
C LEU A 159 6.00 13.52 15.58
N LEU A 160 4.83 13.79 14.99
CA LEU A 160 4.50 13.35 13.64
C LEU A 160 5.09 14.36 12.65
N VAL A 161 6.36 14.20 12.32
CA VAL A 161 7.08 15.08 11.39
C VAL A 161 7.50 14.26 10.19
N GLN A 162 7.05 14.66 9.00
CA GLN A 162 7.40 14.08 7.71
C GLN A 162 7.33 12.55 7.74
N PRO A 163 6.14 11.96 7.91
CA PRO A 163 5.99 10.51 7.97
C PRO A 163 6.49 9.88 6.66
N THR A 164 7.27 8.81 6.76
CA THR A 164 7.94 8.14 5.63
C THR A 164 7.61 6.67 5.50
N ALA A 165 7.13 6.03 6.57
CA ALA A 165 6.66 4.65 6.51
C ALA A 165 5.53 4.38 7.50
N LEU A 166 4.61 3.51 7.11
CA LEU A 166 3.47 3.03 7.89
C LEU A 166 3.51 1.49 7.92
N ASN A 167 3.32 0.90 9.09
CA ASN A 167 3.15 -0.55 9.18
C ASN A 167 2.31 -0.96 10.40
N THR A 168 1.69 -2.12 10.31
CA THR A 168 0.95 -2.71 11.43
C THR A 168 1.71 -3.90 12.00
N ASP A 169 1.74 -4.02 13.32
CA ASP A 169 2.26 -5.24 13.95
C ASP A 169 1.18 -6.30 14.16
N THR A 170 1.61 -7.48 14.64
CA THR A 170 0.73 -8.62 14.90
C THR A 170 -0.33 -8.35 15.98
N ARG A 171 -0.22 -7.26 16.74
CA ARG A 171 -1.19 -6.82 17.74
C ARG A 171 -2.11 -5.72 17.20
N GLY A 172 -2.01 -5.40 15.90
CA GLY A 172 -2.80 -4.35 15.27
C GLY A 172 -2.38 -2.95 15.69
N ARG A 173 -1.17 -2.74 16.25
CA ARG A 173 -0.66 -1.40 16.52
C ARG A 173 -0.07 -0.82 15.25
N LEU A 174 -0.37 0.44 14.99
CA LEU A 174 0.24 1.19 13.90
C LEU A 174 1.60 1.74 14.34
N TRP A 175 2.60 1.48 13.52
CA TRP A 175 3.94 2.03 13.61
C TRP A 175 4.11 3.06 12.50
N VAL A 176 4.58 4.24 12.87
CA VAL A 176 4.87 5.35 11.94
C VAL A 176 6.34 5.69 12.06
N ALA A 177 7.08 5.55 10.95
CA ALA A 177 8.42 6.09 10.85
C ALA A 177 8.34 7.52 10.30
N CYS A 178 9.12 8.42 10.89
CA CYS A 178 9.22 9.82 10.51
C CYS A 178 10.62 10.13 9.99
N ARG A 179 10.74 11.11 9.11
CA ARG A 179 12.04 11.65 8.71
C ARG A 179 12.77 12.17 9.95
N GLY A 180 14.07 11.88 10.04
CA GLY A 180 14.86 12.19 11.24
C GLY A 180 14.92 11.07 12.28
N GLY A 181 14.28 9.92 12.03
CA GLY A 181 14.46 8.69 12.81
C GLY A 181 13.51 8.50 13.98
N THR A 182 12.52 9.39 14.15
CA THR A 182 11.45 9.21 15.15
C THR A 182 10.53 8.08 14.73
N ILE A 183 10.16 7.22 15.68
CA ILE A 183 9.19 6.14 15.48
C ILE A 183 8.04 6.34 16.46
N LEU A 184 6.83 6.48 15.95
CA LEU A 184 5.61 6.57 16.75
C LEU A 184 4.91 5.21 16.79
N ASN A 185 4.33 4.89 17.94
CA ASN A 185 3.46 3.74 18.11
C ASN A 185 2.07 4.25 18.48
N CYS A 186 1.11 4.07 17.59
CA CYS A 186 -0.29 4.41 17.83
C CYS A 186 -1.01 3.15 18.31
N LYS A 187 -1.57 3.22 19.52
CA LYS A 187 -2.42 2.14 20.04
C LYS A 187 -3.69 2.05 19.19
N PRO A 188 -4.19 0.83 18.92
CA PRO A 188 -5.51 0.67 18.33
C PRO A 188 -6.53 1.35 19.23
N ILE A 189 -7.32 2.25 18.64
CA ILE A 189 -8.46 2.86 19.31
C ILE A 189 -9.57 1.81 19.22
N ALA A 190 -9.89 1.21 20.37
CA ALA A 190 -11.00 0.27 20.53
C ALA A 190 -12.34 0.95 20.24
#